data_AF-A0A9W9UJJ2-F1
#
_entry.id   AF-A0A9W9UJJ2-F1
#
_cell.length_a   1.000
_cell.length_b   1.000
_cell.length_c   1.000
_cell.angle_alpha   90.00
_cell.angle_beta   90.00
_cell.angle_gamma   90.00
#
_symmetry.space_group_name_H-M   'P 1'
#
loop_
_entity.id
_entity.type
_entity.pdbx_description
1 polymer ?
#
loop_
_entity_poly.entity_id
_entity_poly.type
_entity_poly.pdbx_seq_one_letter_code
_entity_poly.pdbx_strand_id
1 'polypeptide(L)'
;MAPRHTCPPPSGFRSLYYILILCILSLSNVAYSLVHPPQDVMRPASTSSQLSIPNDGSSKELSGALDPATQESTHEPILDTLKNLIDALGVMQDKYFVLWQGTWPTSIDWTAAVLGTHVSAALSSLSSGPLDIPETDELQGLSFFTLENTVNRFFSDTSAFYFGENAFSVRNQAYDDMLWIVLGWLGNIKFQNLHSDLHYQSSNTSSGSPWYGTQFRSSAAHRARIFYELASAGWDKVLCDGGMIWSPYLLPYKNAITNELYISASIEMYLYFPGDPIDAPFVSNSDGVRSSQGNPHNLVHLKAAIDGYNWLKGSNMTGIGGLYADGFHISGWRSTSNPGSRKCDELNTMVYTYNQGVILSGLRGLWIAILSPVYLQDGYELVDKVLQATGWPHISSRQWKGLGRGGVLEEACDASAACSQDGQTFKGIFFHHLAEFCRPLQPQEEQFLADAARSNPKRNDWKEAYEQHLDQCRTYGPWIQHNAQAALMTRDSEGKFGSWWGRGYRQLEADGLVDSSAIPEGAVDYRNPEKDSGPLEASFRTTDYNDRGRGRTVETQSGGIAVLRALYQWQTYDTLP
;
A
#
# COMPACT_ATOMS: atom_id res chain seq x y z
N MET A 1 -82.63 -6.98 -36.09
CA MET A 1 -81.93 -8.24 -35.76
C MET A 1 -81.26 -8.07 -34.40
N ALA A 2 -81.29 -9.13 -33.60
CA ALA A 2 -80.98 -9.21 -32.17
C ALA A 2 -79.54 -8.76 -31.76
N PRO A 3 -79.28 -8.52 -30.45
CA PRO A 3 -78.28 -7.59 -29.92
C PRO A 3 -77.01 -8.29 -29.39
N ARG A 4 -75.96 -7.51 -29.05
CA ARG A 4 -75.00 -7.87 -27.98
C ARG A 4 -74.50 -6.63 -27.23
N HIS A 5 -74.88 -6.56 -25.96
CA HIS A 5 -74.22 -5.79 -24.91
C HIS A 5 -72.92 -6.48 -24.48
N THR A 6 -71.88 -5.69 -24.13
CA THR A 6 -70.88 -6.09 -23.12
C THR A 6 -70.36 -4.85 -22.38
N CYS A 7 -70.61 -4.83 -21.06
CA CYS A 7 -69.90 -4.01 -20.07
C CYS A 7 -68.42 -4.39 -19.96
N PRO A 8 -67.53 -3.50 -19.49
CA PRO A 8 -66.17 -3.86 -19.11
C PRO A 8 -66.15 -4.53 -17.71
N PRO A 9 -65.37 -5.61 -17.48
CA PRO A 9 -65.07 -6.12 -16.15
C PRO A 9 -63.79 -5.48 -15.57
N PRO A 10 -63.59 -5.57 -14.25
CA PRO A 10 -62.69 -4.71 -13.49
C PRO A 10 -61.22 -5.16 -13.50
N SER A 11 -60.36 -4.17 -13.31
CA SER A 11 -58.95 -4.27 -12.91
C SER A 11 -58.79 -5.09 -11.63
N GLY A 12 -58.07 -6.22 -11.70
CA GLY A 12 -57.66 -6.91 -10.47
C GLY A 12 -57.32 -8.39 -10.59
N PHE A 13 -56.52 -8.83 -11.58
CA PHE A 13 -56.02 -10.23 -11.60
C PHE A 13 -54.62 -10.43 -12.21
N ARG A 14 -53.80 -9.38 -12.33
CA ARG A 14 -52.39 -9.52 -12.80
C ARG A 14 -51.32 -9.37 -11.72
N SER A 15 -51.66 -8.91 -10.50
CA SER A 15 -50.68 -8.75 -9.41
C SER A 15 -50.48 -9.98 -8.51
N LEU A 16 -51.35 -11.00 -8.57
CA LEU A 16 -51.24 -12.18 -7.70
C LEU A 16 -50.36 -13.31 -8.28
N TYR A 17 -50.08 -13.30 -9.59
CA TYR A 17 -49.26 -14.34 -10.23
C TYR A 17 -47.75 -14.06 -10.08
N TYR A 18 -47.34 -12.80 -9.95
CA TYR A 18 -45.93 -12.42 -9.73
C TYR A 18 -45.49 -12.56 -8.27
N ILE A 19 -46.42 -12.50 -7.31
CA ILE A 19 -46.11 -12.68 -5.88
C ILE A 19 -45.93 -14.16 -5.51
N LEU A 20 -46.59 -15.09 -6.22
CA LEU A 20 -46.48 -16.53 -5.94
C LEU A 20 -45.15 -17.16 -6.42
N ILE A 21 -44.51 -16.60 -7.46
CA ILE A 21 -43.22 -17.09 -7.98
C ILE A 21 -42.04 -16.59 -7.13
N LEU A 22 -42.16 -15.43 -6.48
CA LEU A 22 -41.13 -14.88 -5.59
C LEU A 22 -41.08 -15.55 -4.20
N CYS A 23 -42.16 -16.20 -3.74
CA CYS A 23 -42.17 -16.92 -2.46
C CYS A 23 -41.69 -18.38 -2.55
N ILE A 24 -41.63 -18.98 -3.75
CA ILE A 24 -41.20 -20.38 -3.93
C ILE A 24 -39.67 -20.49 -4.13
N LEU A 25 -38.99 -19.39 -4.50
CA LEU A 25 -37.52 -19.36 -4.60
C LEU A 25 -36.82 -18.97 -3.29
N SER A 26 -37.56 -18.63 -2.24
CA SER A 26 -37.00 -18.23 -0.94
C SER A 26 -37.05 -19.32 0.15
N LEU A 27 -37.38 -20.58 -0.17
CA LEU A 27 -37.50 -21.67 0.81
C LEU A 27 -36.77 -22.99 0.44
N SER A 28 -35.79 -22.97 -0.45
CA SER A 28 -34.97 -24.16 -0.73
C SER A 28 -33.49 -23.81 -0.90
N ASN A 29 -32.75 -23.83 0.21
CA ASN A 29 -31.52 -24.64 0.34
C ASN A 29 -30.94 -24.50 1.75
N VAL A 30 -31.57 -25.18 2.70
CA VAL A 30 -30.94 -25.65 3.93
C VAL A 30 -30.32 -27.02 3.62
N ALA A 31 -29.00 -27.11 3.78
CA ALA A 31 -28.16 -28.27 4.09
C ALA A 31 -28.41 -29.63 3.40
N TYR A 32 -27.42 -30.06 2.60
CA TYR A 32 -26.94 -31.45 2.65
C TYR A 32 -25.48 -31.45 3.11
N SER A 33 -25.28 -31.68 4.41
CA SER A 33 -24.03 -32.13 4.98
C SER A 33 -23.84 -33.61 4.63
N LEU A 34 -22.90 -33.94 3.75
CA LEU A 34 -22.31 -35.27 3.70
C LEU A 34 -20.96 -35.20 4.41
N VAL A 35 -20.99 -35.65 5.67
CA VAL A 35 -19.82 -35.92 6.50
C VAL A 35 -19.09 -37.10 5.86
N HIS A 36 -17.91 -36.84 5.30
CA HIS A 36 -16.89 -37.87 5.08
C HIS A 36 -15.76 -37.65 6.10
N PRO A 37 -15.32 -38.69 6.81
CA PRO A 37 -14.23 -38.57 7.77
C PRO A 37 -12.92 -38.24 7.03
N PRO A 38 -12.03 -37.41 7.62
CA PRO A 38 -10.75 -37.10 7.01
C PRO A 38 -9.88 -38.36 6.92
N GLN A 39 -9.40 -38.68 5.71
CA GLN A 39 -8.35 -39.66 5.51
C GLN A 39 -7.00 -39.03 5.88
N ASP A 40 -6.46 -39.46 7.03
CA ASP A 40 -5.09 -39.25 7.51
C ASP A 40 -4.10 -40.12 6.71
N VAL A 41 -3.33 -39.55 5.77
CA VAL A 41 -2.16 -40.19 5.11
C VAL A 41 -1.32 -39.04 4.47
N MET A 42 -0.05 -38.70 4.75
CA MET A 42 1.08 -39.33 5.44
C MET A 42 1.92 -38.28 6.20
N ARG A 43 2.24 -38.58 7.47
CA ARG A 43 3.43 -38.09 8.15
C ARG A 43 4.64 -38.93 7.72
N PRO A 44 5.84 -38.37 7.52
CA PRO A 44 7.06 -39.17 7.49
C PRO A 44 7.27 -39.85 8.84
N ALA A 45 7.59 -41.14 8.79
CA ALA A 45 7.75 -42.02 9.93
C ALA A 45 8.84 -41.52 10.90
N SER A 46 8.46 -41.41 12.17
CA SER A 46 9.39 -41.39 13.30
C SER A 46 10.08 -42.75 13.39
N THR A 47 11.34 -42.83 13.01
CA THR A 47 12.21 -43.96 13.35
C THR A 47 12.74 -43.79 14.76
N SER A 48 12.74 -44.92 15.45
CA SER A 48 12.98 -45.13 16.87
C SER A 48 14.30 -44.55 17.38
N SER A 49 14.19 -43.97 18.57
CA SER A 49 15.20 -43.97 19.62
C SER A 49 16.06 -45.24 19.64
N GLN A 50 17.34 -45.11 19.35
CA GLN A 50 18.36 -46.02 19.85
C GLN A 50 19.18 -45.30 20.92
N LEU A 51 19.15 -45.89 22.12
CA LEU A 51 20.04 -45.65 23.23
C LEU A 51 21.50 -45.61 22.76
N SER A 52 22.22 -44.56 23.15
CA SER A 52 23.69 -44.54 23.19
C SER A 52 24.11 -44.43 24.67
N ILE A 53 24.92 -45.39 25.11
CA ILE A 53 25.64 -45.40 26.40
C ILE A 53 27.14 -45.18 26.08
N PRO A 54 27.89 -44.46 26.94
CA PRO A 54 29.10 -43.73 26.55
C PRO A 54 30.40 -44.52 26.79
N ASN A 55 31.44 -44.14 26.03
CA ASN A 55 32.87 -44.34 26.30
C ASN A 55 33.64 -43.63 25.17
N ASP A 56 34.84 -43.10 25.29
CA ASP A 56 35.69 -42.56 26.36
C ASP A 56 36.87 -41.91 25.60
N GLY A 57 37.46 -40.88 26.19
CA GLY A 57 38.77 -40.27 25.92
C GLY A 57 39.42 -40.31 24.54
N SER A 58 39.73 -39.13 23.99
CA SER A 58 41.14 -38.73 23.78
C SER A 58 41.26 -37.27 23.32
N SER A 59 41.82 -36.46 24.22
CA SER A 59 42.70 -35.29 24.05
C SER A 59 42.87 -34.64 22.67
N LYS A 60 42.66 -33.31 22.62
CA LYS A 60 43.58 -32.38 21.95
C LYS A 60 43.53 -30.98 22.54
N GLU A 61 44.71 -30.37 22.56
CA GLU A 61 45.17 -29.25 23.35
C GLU A 61 44.50 -27.91 23.03
N LEU A 62 44.26 -27.13 24.08
CA LEU A 62 43.84 -25.73 24.01
C LEU A 62 45.09 -24.84 23.94
N SER A 63 45.44 -24.38 22.73
CA SER A 63 46.37 -23.26 22.56
C SER A 63 45.56 -22.02 22.23
N GLY A 64 45.65 -21.02 23.11
CA GLY A 64 45.03 -19.72 22.94
C GLY A 64 45.72 -18.93 21.83
N ALA A 65 44.90 -18.38 20.94
CA ALA A 65 45.27 -17.30 20.03
C ALA A 65 44.19 -16.22 20.15
N LEU A 66 44.63 -14.98 20.31
CA LEU A 66 43.79 -13.80 20.42
C LEU A 66 42.91 -13.65 19.17
N ASP A 67 41.60 -13.45 19.36
CA ASP A 67 40.70 -13.00 18.31
C ASP A 67 41.08 -11.57 17.87
N PRO A 68 41.39 -11.33 16.58
CA PRO A 68 41.35 -9.99 16.04
C PRO A 68 39.88 -9.59 15.83
N ALA A 69 39.53 -8.38 16.25
CA ALA A 69 38.20 -7.79 16.17
C ALA A 69 37.47 -8.16 14.87
N THR A 70 36.34 -8.87 15.01
CA THR A 70 35.37 -9.10 13.94
C THR A 70 34.92 -7.75 13.40
N GLN A 71 35.30 -7.45 12.15
CA GLN A 71 34.53 -6.50 11.37
C GLN A 71 33.13 -7.12 11.22
N GLU A 72 32.12 -6.57 11.90
CA GLU A 72 30.73 -6.94 11.65
C GLU A 72 30.49 -6.81 10.14
N SER A 73 30.09 -7.91 9.49
CA SER A 73 29.88 -7.89 8.05
C SER A 73 28.67 -6.99 7.76
N THR A 74 28.81 -6.04 6.84
CA THR A 74 27.69 -5.20 6.37
C THR A 74 26.55 -6.04 5.78
N HIS A 75 26.82 -7.30 5.46
CA HIS A 75 25.86 -8.27 4.93
C HIS A 75 24.90 -8.81 5.99
N GLU A 76 25.32 -8.99 7.25
CA GLU A 76 24.46 -9.55 8.31
C GLU A 76 23.16 -8.75 8.54
N PRO A 77 23.19 -7.41 8.71
CA PRO A 77 21.96 -6.62 8.90
C PRO A 77 21.02 -6.64 7.70
N ILE A 78 21.55 -6.66 6.46
CA ILE A 78 20.76 -6.75 5.22
C ILE A 78 20.03 -8.10 5.18
N LEU A 79 20.76 -9.17 5.50
CA LEU A 79 20.26 -10.52 5.44
C LEU A 79 19.16 -10.78 6.47
N ASP A 80 19.32 -10.24 7.68
CA ASP A 80 18.29 -10.33 8.72
C ASP A 80 17.03 -9.56 8.34
N THR A 81 17.16 -8.38 7.76
CA THR A 81 16.00 -7.63 7.26
C THR A 81 15.31 -8.37 6.12
N LEU A 82 16.07 -8.97 5.20
CA LEU A 82 15.55 -9.79 4.10
C LEU A 82 14.75 -10.99 4.61
N LYS A 83 15.30 -11.74 5.58
CA LYS A 83 14.60 -12.86 6.23
C LYS A 83 13.30 -12.39 6.88
N ASN A 84 13.35 -11.32 7.67
CA ASN A 84 12.15 -10.76 8.30
C ASN A 84 11.09 -10.30 7.28
N LEU A 85 11.50 -9.73 6.14
CA LEU A 85 10.60 -9.32 5.07
C LEU A 85 9.94 -10.54 4.38
N ILE A 86 10.72 -11.58 4.06
CA ILE A 86 10.21 -12.83 3.48
C ILE A 86 9.25 -13.52 4.46
N ASP A 87 9.58 -13.58 5.75
CA ASP A 87 8.72 -14.13 6.79
C ASP A 87 7.41 -13.33 6.92
N ALA A 88 7.49 -11.99 6.87
CA ALA A 88 6.33 -11.13 6.92
C ALA A 88 5.40 -11.33 5.71
N LEU A 89 5.96 -11.47 4.51
CA LEU A 89 5.22 -11.85 3.30
C LEU A 89 4.61 -13.24 3.44
N GLY A 90 5.36 -14.21 3.96
CA GLY A 90 4.89 -15.56 4.25
C GLY A 90 3.67 -15.56 5.16
N VAL A 91 3.71 -14.80 6.26
CA VAL A 91 2.54 -14.64 7.15
C VAL A 91 1.37 -13.98 6.43
N MET A 92 1.59 -12.92 5.63
CA MET A 92 0.53 -12.28 4.86
C MET A 92 -0.16 -13.25 3.89
N GLN A 93 0.62 -14.00 3.11
CA GLN A 93 0.11 -14.91 2.10
C GLN A 93 -0.44 -16.22 2.68
N ASP A 94 0.14 -16.75 3.77
CA ASP A 94 -0.26 -18.07 4.29
C ASP A 94 -1.37 -18.00 5.33
N LYS A 95 -1.53 -16.86 6.01
CA LYS A 95 -2.52 -16.70 7.08
C LYS A 95 -3.72 -15.87 6.67
N TYR A 96 -3.54 -14.92 5.74
CA TYR A 96 -4.59 -13.97 5.38
C TYR A 96 -5.09 -14.10 3.95
N PHE A 97 -4.26 -14.56 3.00
CA PHE A 97 -4.67 -14.74 1.61
C PHE A 97 -5.34 -16.10 1.39
N VAL A 98 -6.45 -16.11 0.66
CA VAL A 98 -7.17 -17.33 0.30
C VAL A 98 -7.07 -17.55 -1.20
N LEU A 99 -6.15 -18.43 -1.62
CA LEU A 99 -5.76 -18.63 -3.01
C LEU A 99 -6.95 -18.88 -3.96
N TRP A 100 -7.91 -19.73 -3.57
CA TRP A 100 -9.05 -20.04 -4.44
C TRP A 100 -10.07 -18.91 -4.55
N GLN A 101 -10.11 -17.99 -3.58
CA GLN A 101 -10.87 -16.74 -3.70
C GLN A 101 -10.07 -15.67 -4.43
N GLY A 102 -8.74 -15.79 -4.44
CA GLY A 102 -7.84 -14.78 -4.99
C GLY A 102 -7.94 -13.48 -4.21
N THR A 103 -8.05 -13.50 -2.89
CA THR A 103 -8.12 -12.26 -2.10
C THR A 103 -7.74 -12.49 -0.64
N TRP A 104 -7.57 -11.40 0.11
CA TRP A 104 -7.51 -11.39 1.56
C TRP A 104 -8.94 -11.15 2.12
N PRO A 105 -9.70 -12.18 2.53
CA PRO A 105 -11.15 -12.04 2.70
C PRO A 105 -11.57 -11.17 3.89
N THR A 106 -10.63 -10.82 4.77
CA THR A 106 -10.85 -9.93 5.91
C THR A 106 -10.56 -8.46 5.59
N SER A 107 -9.98 -8.19 4.43
CA SER A 107 -9.77 -6.83 3.91
C SER A 107 -11.08 -6.26 3.34
N ILE A 108 -11.19 -4.95 3.28
CA ILE A 108 -12.20 -4.26 2.46
C ILE A 108 -11.60 -3.88 1.10
N ASP A 109 -12.45 -3.56 0.13
CA ASP A 109 -12.07 -3.47 -1.28
C ASP A 109 -10.82 -2.58 -1.53
N TRP A 110 -10.77 -1.35 -1.01
CA TRP A 110 -9.62 -0.46 -1.21
C TRP A 110 -8.38 -0.90 -0.43
N THR A 111 -8.54 -1.43 0.79
CA THR A 111 -7.41 -1.96 1.54
C THR A 111 -6.80 -3.17 0.83
N ALA A 112 -7.61 -4.04 0.20
CA ALA A 112 -7.13 -5.16 -0.61
C ALA A 112 -6.22 -4.70 -1.76
N ALA A 113 -6.57 -3.58 -2.41
CA ALA A 113 -5.73 -2.97 -3.44
C ALA A 113 -4.38 -2.51 -2.88
N VAL A 114 -4.37 -1.90 -1.69
CA VAL A 114 -3.15 -1.52 -0.97
C VAL A 114 -2.32 -2.75 -0.57
N LEU A 115 -2.94 -3.83 -0.09
CA LEU A 115 -2.25 -5.08 0.21
C LEU A 115 -1.52 -5.63 -1.02
N GLY A 116 -2.22 -5.72 -2.17
CA GLY A 116 -1.63 -6.14 -3.44
C GLY A 116 -0.50 -5.22 -3.93
N THR A 117 -0.62 -3.91 -3.67
CA THR A 117 0.43 -2.93 -3.92
C THR A 117 1.67 -3.23 -3.09
N HIS A 118 1.52 -3.45 -1.78
CA HIS A 118 2.64 -3.72 -0.88
C HIS A 118 3.33 -5.05 -1.22
N VAL A 119 2.57 -6.09 -1.60
CA VAL A 119 3.17 -7.35 -2.09
C VAL A 119 3.99 -7.09 -3.36
N SER A 120 3.40 -6.48 -4.39
CA SER A 120 4.11 -6.18 -5.65
C SER A 120 5.37 -5.31 -5.44
N ALA A 121 5.28 -4.34 -4.54
CA ALA A 121 6.38 -3.46 -4.18
C ALA A 121 7.50 -4.21 -3.42
N ALA A 122 7.14 -5.14 -2.53
CA ALA A 122 8.10 -6.00 -1.85
C ALA A 122 8.80 -6.94 -2.84
N LEU A 123 8.07 -7.53 -3.80
CA LEU A 123 8.67 -8.36 -4.87
C LEU A 123 9.65 -7.57 -5.74
N SER A 124 9.36 -6.29 -5.99
CA SER A 124 10.30 -5.39 -6.66
C SER A 124 11.59 -5.24 -5.86
N SER A 125 11.49 -5.02 -4.55
CA SER A 125 12.67 -4.93 -3.68
C SER A 125 13.45 -6.24 -3.61
N LEU A 126 12.77 -7.39 -3.51
CA LEU A 126 13.41 -8.71 -3.56
C LEU A 126 14.17 -8.93 -4.88
N SER A 127 13.58 -8.51 -6.00
CA SER A 127 14.19 -8.65 -7.34
C SER A 127 15.37 -7.72 -7.56
N SER A 128 15.36 -6.54 -6.95
CA SER A 128 16.48 -5.59 -6.99
C SER A 128 17.57 -5.89 -5.97
N GLY A 129 17.37 -6.84 -5.05
CA GLY A 129 18.36 -7.13 -4.01
C GLY A 129 19.70 -7.65 -4.54
N PRO A 130 20.80 -7.53 -3.79
CA PRO A 130 22.07 -8.12 -4.16
C PRO A 130 21.94 -9.65 -4.14
N LEU A 131 21.93 -10.27 -5.33
CA LEU A 131 21.83 -11.72 -5.51
C LEU A 131 23.18 -12.44 -5.42
N ASP A 132 24.28 -11.68 -5.36
CA ASP A 132 25.64 -12.19 -5.20
C ASP A 132 25.99 -12.43 -3.73
N ILE A 133 25.11 -13.10 -2.98
CA ILE A 133 25.41 -13.55 -1.63
C ILE A 133 26.10 -14.91 -1.75
N PRO A 134 27.39 -15.05 -1.37
CA PRO A 134 28.08 -16.33 -1.46
C PRO A 134 27.34 -17.38 -0.62
N GLU A 135 27.11 -18.59 -1.15
CA GLU A 135 26.66 -19.72 -0.34
C GLU A 135 27.73 -20.01 0.74
N THR A 136 27.53 -19.52 1.96
CA THR A 136 28.30 -19.92 3.14
C THR A 136 27.50 -20.90 3.99
N ASP A 137 28.16 -21.64 4.88
CA ASP A 137 27.50 -22.61 5.78
C ASP A 137 26.47 -21.94 6.74
N GLU A 138 26.53 -20.62 6.94
CA GLU A 138 25.55 -19.83 7.71
C GLU A 138 24.30 -19.43 6.91
N LEU A 139 24.31 -19.68 5.60
CA LEU A 139 23.37 -19.20 4.59
C LEU A 139 22.51 -20.30 3.94
N GLN A 140 22.44 -21.48 4.55
CA GLN A 140 21.61 -22.60 4.07
C GLN A 140 20.15 -22.15 3.86
N GLY A 141 19.77 -21.90 2.60
CA GLY A 141 18.38 -21.64 2.20
C GLY A 141 18.14 -20.40 1.33
N LEU A 142 19.01 -19.40 1.31
CA LEU A 142 18.81 -18.15 0.53
C LEU A 142 19.65 -18.11 -0.76
N SER A 143 19.47 -19.11 -1.62
CA SER A 143 20.04 -19.08 -2.98
C SER A 143 19.19 -18.23 -3.92
N PHE A 144 19.76 -17.79 -5.05
CA PHE A 144 19.02 -17.18 -6.16
C PHE A 144 17.74 -17.98 -6.48
N PHE A 145 17.85 -19.31 -6.56
CA PHE A 145 16.72 -20.17 -6.88
C PHE A 145 15.61 -20.16 -5.81
N THR A 146 15.96 -20.09 -4.52
CA THR A 146 14.95 -19.98 -3.46
C THR A 146 14.25 -18.62 -3.51
N LEU A 147 14.99 -17.55 -3.72
CA LEU A 147 14.43 -16.21 -3.82
C LEU A 147 13.55 -16.09 -5.06
N GLU A 148 14.00 -16.61 -6.19
CA GLU A 148 13.23 -16.69 -7.44
C GLU A 148 11.93 -17.48 -7.25
N ASN A 149 11.99 -18.65 -6.59
CA ASN A 149 10.78 -19.41 -6.27
C ASN A 149 9.82 -18.64 -5.34
N THR A 150 10.36 -17.87 -4.39
CA THR A 150 9.58 -17.01 -3.49
C THR A 150 8.88 -15.89 -4.26
N VAL A 151 9.61 -15.22 -5.16
CA VAL A 151 9.07 -14.17 -6.05
C VAL A 151 7.96 -14.73 -6.94
N ASN A 152 8.19 -15.88 -7.58
CA ASN A 152 7.21 -16.52 -8.45
C ASN A 152 5.95 -16.99 -7.71
N ARG A 153 6.11 -17.51 -6.47
CA ARG A 153 4.97 -17.89 -5.60
C ARG A 153 4.09 -16.68 -5.30
N PHE A 154 4.66 -15.63 -4.73
CA PHE A 154 3.89 -14.46 -4.33
C PHE A 154 3.36 -13.65 -5.53
N PHE A 155 4.07 -13.67 -6.67
CA PHE A 155 3.51 -13.14 -7.91
C PHE A 155 2.28 -13.93 -8.37
N SER A 156 2.28 -15.25 -8.22
CA SER A 156 1.11 -16.08 -8.55
C SER A 156 -0.10 -15.70 -7.68
N ASP A 157 0.11 -15.36 -6.42
CA ASP A 157 -0.95 -14.85 -5.54
C ASP A 157 -1.48 -13.49 -6.02
N THR A 158 -0.61 -12.54 -6.41
CA THR A 158 -1.06 -11.26 -6.99
C THR A 158 -1.79 -11.45 -8.34
N SER A 159 -1.41 -12.47 -9.10
CA SER A 159 -2.09 -12.85 -10.35
C SER A 159 -3.48 -13.44 -10.08
N ALA A 160 -3.62 -14.26 -9.02
CA ALA A 160 -4.93 -14.72 -8.54
C ALA A 160 -5.77 -13.54 -8.03
N PHE A 161 -5.14 -12.56 -7.36
CA PHE A 161 -5.80 -11.34 -6.89
C PHE A 161 -6.46 -10.53 -8.01
N TYR A 162 -5.88 -10.48 -9.21
CA TYR A 162 -6.53 -9.84 -10.35
C TYR A 162 -7.96 -10.35 -10.62
N PHE A 163 -8.20 -11.64 -10.39
CA PHE A 163 -9.49 -12.28 -10.60
C PHE A 163 -10.40 -12.24 -9.36
N GLY A 164 -9.83 -12.22 -8.16
CA GLY A 164 -10.57 -12.13 -6.90
C GLY A 164 -10.87 -10.70 -6.42
N GLU A 165 -10.21 -9.69 -6.99
CA GLU A 165 -10.46 -8.28 -6.70
C GLU A 165 -11.92 -7.92 -7.01
N ASN A 166 -12.61 -7.30 -6.06
CA ASN A 166 -14.01 -6.88 -6.19
C ASN A 166 -14.17 -5.61 -7.07
N ALA A 167 -13.54 -5.64 -8.24
CA ALA A 167 -13.46 -4.51 -9.14
C ALA A 167 -14.79 -4.11 -9.78
N PHE A 168 -15.87 -4.86 -9.56
CA PHE A 168 -17.21 -4.40 -9.93
C PHE A 168 -17.76 -3.44 -8.87
N SER A 169 -17.63 -3.79 -7.59
CA SER A 169 -18.03 -2.95 -6.46
C SER A 169 -17.29 -1.62 -6.47
N VAL A 170 -15.95 -1.65 -6.59
CA VAL A 170 -15.09 -0.45 -6.47
C VAL A 170 -15.42 0.63 -7.51
N ARG A 171 -15.96 0.27 -8.67
CA ARG A 171 -16.40 1.24 -9.70
C ARG A 171 -17.50 2.18 -9.23
N ASN A 172 -18.18 1.84 -8.14
CA ASN A 172 -19.28 2.62 -7.57
C ASN A 172 -18.92 3.17 -6.18
N GLN A 173 -17.64 3.14 -5.79
CA GLN A 173 -17.15 3.66 -4.51
C GLN A 173 -16.60 5.08 -4.68
N ALA A 174 -15.92 5.60 -3.66
CA ALA A 174 -15.35 6.94 -3.74
C ALA A 174 -14.12 6.95 -4.67
N TYR A 175 -13.70 8.16 -5.07
CA TYR A 175 -12.65 8.30 -6.07
C TYR A 175 -11.27 7.89 -5.54
N ASP A 176 -11.02 8.00 -4.24
CA ASP A 176 -9.83 7.43 -3.60
C ASP A 176 -9.82 5.90 -3.70
N ASP A 177 -10.94 5.21 -3.41
CA ASP A 177 -11.03 3.75 -3.56
C ASP A 177 -10.61 3.30 -4.96
N MET A 178 -11.06 4.02 -5.99
CA MET A 178 -10.71 3.75 -7.39
C MET A 178 -9.23 4.01 -7.68
N LEU A 179 -8.64 5.07 -7.12
CA LEU A 179 -7.24 5.43 -7.39
C LEU A 179 -6.25 4.48 -6.71
N TRP A 180 -6.60 3.85 -5.59
CA TRP A 180 -5.81 2.76 -5.01
C TRP A 180 -5.63 1.60 -5.98
N ILE A 181 -6.67 1.26 -6.74
CA ILE A 181 -6.62 0.24 -7.80
C ILE A 181 -5.63 0.65 -8.87
N VAL A 182 -5.66 1.92 -9.30
CA VAL A 182 -4.75 2.45 -10.33
C VAL A 182 -3.29 2.29 -9.91
N LEU A 183 -2.94 2.77 -8.72
CA LEU A 183 -1.57 2.66 -8.20
C LEU A 183 -1.14 1.20 -8.01
N GLY A 184 -2.02 0.32 -7.52
CA GLY A 184 -1.69 -1.08 -7.32
C GLY A 184 -1.33 -1.80 -8.61
N TRP A 185 -2.11 -1.60 -9.67
CA TRP A 185 -1.83 -2.24 -10.97
C TRP A 185 -0.66 -1.60 -11.72
N LEU A 186 -0.40 -0.29 -11.56
CA LEU A 186 0.83 0.33 -12.05
C LEU A 186 2.07 -0.17 -11.30
N GLY A 187 1.98 -0.33 -9.97
CA GLY A 187 3.02 -0.97 -9.15
C GLY A 187 3.29 -2.41 -9.57
N ASN A 188 2.25 -3.17 -9.93
CA ASN A 188 2.39 -4.52 -10.46
C ASN A 188 3.08 -4.55 -11.83
N ILE A 189 2.78 -3.59 -12.73
CA ILE A 189 3.46 -3.44 -14.02
C ILE A 189 4.94 -3.09 -13.82
N LYS A 190 5.24 -2.15 -12.91
CA LYS A 190 6.62 -1.78 -12.54
C LYS A 190 7.42 -3.00 -12.12
N PHE A 191 6.85 -3.84 -11.25
CA PHE A 191 7.47 -5.09 -10.83
C PHE A 191 7.74 -6.05 -12.00
N GLN A 192 6.73 -6.31 -12.85
CA GLN A 192 6.87 -7.21 -13.99
C GLN A 192 7.98 -6.78 -14.96
N ASN A 193 8.06 -5.49 -15.27
CA ASN A 193 9.11 -4.94 -16.13
C ASN A 193 10.47 -5.07 -15.44
N LEU A 194 10.60 -4.57 -14.21
CA LEU A 194 11.84 -4.61 -13.43
C LEU A 194 12.43 -6.02 -13.34
N HIS A 195 11.61 -7.00 -12.94
CA HIS A 195 12.08 -8.37 -12.76
C HIS A 195 12.50 -9.01 -14.09
N SER A 196 11.77 -8.72 -15.18
CA SER A 196 12.15 -9.19 -16.51
C SER A 196 13.45 -8.54 -17.01
N ASP A 197 13.64 -7.25 -16.76
CA ASP A 197 14.79 -6.50 -17.24
C ASP A 197 16.07 -6.87 -16.50
N LEU A 198 15.97 -7.18 -15.19
CA LEU A 198 17.12 -7.58 -14.39
C LEU A 198 17.55 -9.03 -14.63
N HIS A 199 16.61 -9.98 -14.77
CA HIS A 199 16.92 -11.41 -14.66
C HIS A 199 16.68 -12.24 -15.93
N TYR A 200 15.96 -11.71 -16.92
CA TYR A 200 15.49 -12.50 -18.08
C TYR A 200 15.88 -11.91 -19.44
N GLN A 201 15.96 -10.58 -19.56
CA GLN A 201 16.43 -9.92 -20.78
C GLN A 201 17.95 -9.73 -20.73
N SER A 202 18.68 -10.52 -21.51
CA SER A 202 20.13 -10.31 -21.70
C SER A 202 20.37 -9.10 -22.61
N SER A 203 21.22 -8.17 -22.18
CA SER A 203 21.67 -7.02 -22.96
C SER A 203 22.43 -7.39 -24.25
N ASN A 204 22.83 -8.66 -24.42
CA ASN A 204 23.70 -9.09 -25.52
C ASN A 204 23.12 -10.17 -26.46
N THR A 205 21.92 -10.70 -26.20
CA THR A 205 21.32 -11.68 -27.12
C THR A 205 19.83 -11.44 -27.34
N SER A 206 19.43 -11.33 -28.60
CA SER A 206 18.04 -11.33 -29.08
C SER A 206 17.31 -12.67 -28.88
N SER A 207 17.78 -13.50 -27.91
CA SER A 207 17.28 -14.84 -27.60
C SER A 207 16.68 -14.97 -26.19
N GLY A 208 16.75 -13.94 -25.35
CA GLY A 208 16.13 -13.96 -24.03
C GLY A 208 14.61 -13.72 -24.14
N SER A 209 13.82 -14.69 -23.69
CA SER A 209 12.37 -14.49 -23.53
C SER A 209 12.10 -13.65 -22.27
N PRO A 210 11.13 -12.74 -22.27
CA PRO A 210 10.75 -12.02 -21.06
C PRO A 210 10.24 -12.99 -20.00
N TRP A 211 10.32 -12.58 -18.73
CA TRP A 211 9.79 -13.37 -17.62
C TRP A 211 8.31 -13.66 -17.81
N TYR A 212 7.85 -14.86 -17.46
CA TYR A 212 6.47 -15.30 -17.72
C TYR A 212 5.43 -14.36 -17.10
N GLY A 213 5.76 -13.69 -15.99
CA GLY A 213 4.85 -12.78 -15.32
C GLY A 213 4.42 -11.60 -16.20
N THR A 214 5.26 -11.19 -17.16
CA THR A 214 4.96 -10.11 -18.11
C THR A 214 3.71 -10.35 -18.98
N GLN A 215 3.21 -11.60 -19.05
CA GLN A 215 1.96 -11.90 -19.76
C GLN A 215 0.73 -11.21 -19.14
N PHE A 216 0.79 -10.87 -17.84
CA PHE A 216 -0.31 -10.20 -17.13
C PHE A 216 -0.29 -8.67 -17.30
N ARG A 217 0.75 -8.11 -17.93
CA ARG A 217 0.94 -6.66 -18.07
C ARG A 217 -0.24 -5.97 -18.74
N SER A 218 -0.76 -6.53 -19.84
CA SER A 218 -1.90 -5.95 -20.55
C SER A 218 -3.18 -5.93 -19.69
N SER A 219 -3.39 -6.96 -18.87
CA SER A 219 -4.55 -7.05 -17.97
C SER A 219 -4.45 -6.03 -16.84
N ALA A 220 -3.27 -5.89 -16.23
CA ALA A 220 -3.00 -4.86 -15.23
C ALA A 220 -3.18 -3.45 -15.82
N ALA A 221 -2.65 -3.20 -17.02
CA ALA A 221 -2.78 -1.91 -17.72
C ALA A 221 -4.25 -1.57 -18.00
N HIS A 222 -5.02 -2.54 -18.48
CA HIS A 222 -6.46 -2.39 -18.69
C HIS A 222 -7.21 -2.00 -17.42
N ARG A 223 -6.91 -2.65 -16.29
CA ARG A 223 -7.49 -2.32 -14.99
C ARG A 223 -7.15 -0.89 -14.56
N ALA A 224 -5.87 -0.52 -14.62
CA ALA A 224 -5.40 0.81 -14.28
C ALA A 224 -6.11 1.89 -15.13
N ARG A 225 -6.21 1.68 -16.45
CA ARG A 225 -6.90 2.63 -17.34
C ARG A 225 -8.37 2.80 -16.99
N ILE A 226 -9.13 1.71 -16.80
CA ILE A 226 -10.57 1.79 -16.48
C ILE A 226 -10.78 2.61 -15.20
N PHE A 227 -10.04 2.28 -14.14
CA PHE A 227 -10.23 2.96 -12.86
C PHE A 227 -9.73 4.40 -12.89
N TYR A 228 -8.65 4.70 -13.62
CA TYR A 228 -8.19 6.07 -13.81
C TYR A 228 -9.22 6.94 -14.55
N GLU A 229 -9.81 6.42 -15.63
CA GLU A 229 -10.85 7.11 -16.40
C GLU A 229 -12.09 7.38 -15.53
N LEU A 230 -12.54 6.39 -14.75
CA LEU A 230 -13.66 6.55 -13.80
C LEU A 230 -13.34 7.57 -12.71
N ALA A 231 -12.17 7.47 -12.09
CA ALA A 231 -11.76 8.34 -11.00
C ALA A 231 -11.59 9.79 -11.47
N SER A 232 -11.02 10.00 -12.66
CA SER A 232 -10.77 11.34 -13.21
C SER A 232 -12.02 12.22 -13.34
N ALA A 233 -13.21 11.63 -13.32
CA ALA A 233 -14.47 12.38 -13.27
C ALA A 233 -14.65 13.22 -12.00
N GLY A 234 -13.92 12.92 -10.92
CA GLY A 234 -13.97 13.67 -9.66
C GLY A 234 -13.22 15.00 -9.70
N TRP A 235 -12.37 15.25 -10.71
CA TRP A 235 -11.65 16.51 -10.86
C TRP A 235 -12.51 17.57 -11.54
N ASP A 236 -12.67 18.73 -10.90
CA ASP A 236 -13.30 19.90 -11.50
C ASP A 236 -12.65 21.22 -11.02
N LYS A 237 -13.05 22.33 -11.66
CA LYS A 237 -12.72 23.69 -11.23
C LYS A 237 -13.95 24.50 -10.81
N VAL A 238 -15.09 23.83 -10.63
CA VAL A 238 -16.35 24.50 -10.25
C VAL A 238 -16.29 24.91 -8.78
N LEU A 239 -15.67 24.07 -7.95
CA LEU A 239 -15.44 24.31 -6.53
C LEU A 239 -13.93 24.38 -6.29
N CYS A 240 -13.51 25.33 -5.46
CA CYS A 240 -12.12 25.50 -5.04
C CYS A 240 -11.11 25.76 -6.17
N ASP A 241 -11.55 26.24 -7.34
CA ASP A 241 -10.71 26.51 -8.52
C ASP A 241 -9.89 25.30 -9.03
N GLY A 242 -10.23 24.09 -8.58
CA GLY A 242 -9.49 22.86 -8.85
C GLY A 242 -9.73 21.81 -7.76
N GLY A 243 -9.06 20.66 -7.90
CA GLY A 243 -9.10 19.57 -6.93
C GLY A 243 -10.19 18.54 -7.21
N MET A 244 -9.96 17.34 -6.71
CA MET A 244 -10.94 16.26 -6.69
C MET A 244 -11.87 16.36 -5.49
N ILE A 245 -13.16 16.14 -5.71
CA ILE A 245 -14.05 15.74 -4.63
C ILE A 245 -13.75 14.30 -4.21
N TRP A 246 -13.98 13.96 -2.95
CA TRP A 246 -13.78 12.62 -2.42
C TRP A 246 -14.72 11.60 -3.07
N SER A 247 -16.02 11.91 -3.07
CA SER A 247 -17.07 11.01 -3.52
C SER A 247 -18.16 11.80 -4.24
N PRO A 248 -18.73 11.28 -5.34
CA PRO A 248 -19.86 11.93 -6.01
C PRO A 248 -21.19 11.76 -5.24
N TYR A 249 -21.21 10.96 -4.17
CA TYR A 249 -22.43 10.59 -3.43
C TYR A 249 -22.60 11.35 -2.12
N LEU A 250 -21.56 12.05 -1.67
CA LEU A 250 -21.51 12.71 -0.36
C LEU A 250 -21.51 14.23 -0.49
N LEU A 251 -21.64 14.92 0.64
CA LEU A 251 -21.39 16.36 0.72
C LEU A 251 -20.02 16.66 0.10
N PRO A 252 -19.88 17.69 -0.77
CA PRO A 252 -18.59 18.00 -1.37
C PRO A 252 -17.52 18.17 -0.30
N TYR A 253 -16.51 17.31 -0.41
CA TYR A 253 -15.36 17.28 0.45
C TYR A 253 -14.14 17.06 -0.44
N LYS A 254 -13.25 18.04 -0.53
CA LYS A 254 -11.98 17.90 -1.27
C LYS A 254 -10.91 17.53 -0.26
N ASN A 255 -10.65 16.23 -0.14
CA ASN A 255 -9.70 15.70 0.85
C ASN A 255 -8.30 15.54 0.27
N ALA A 256 -7.31 15.45 1.17
CA ALA A 256 -5.91 15.27 0.81
C ALA A 256 -5.74 13.95 0.05
N ILE A 257 -6.22 12.85 0.63
CA ILE A 257 -5.95 11.52 0.07
C ILE A 257 -6.39 11.35 -1.38
N THR A 258 -7.61 11.77 -1.76
CA THR A 258 -8.08 11.63 -3.14
C THR A 258 -7.24 12.47 -4.10
N ASN A 259 -6.82 13.66 -3.69
CA ASN A 259 -6.01 14.55 -4.51
C ASN A 259 -4.56 14.07 -4.64
N GLU A 260 -3.95 13.60 -3.55
CA GLU A 260 -2.61 13.03 -3.57
C GLU A 260 -2.57 11.76 -4.44
N LEU A 261 -3.56 10.88 -4.29
CA LEU A 261 -3.73 9.71 -5.13
C LEU A 261 -3.90 10.07 -6.59
N TYR A 262 -4.65 11.12 -6.91
CA TYR A 262 -4.82 11.56 -8.29
C TYR A 262 -3.51 12.04 -8.89
N ILE A 263 -2.75 12.84 -8.16
CA ILE A 263 -1.44 13.33 -8.62
C ILE A 263 -0.49 12.16 -8.86
N SER A 264 -0.36 11.26 -7.88
CA SER A 264 0.50 10.08 -7.98
C SER A 264 0.05 9.13 -9.09
N ALA A 265 -1.24 8.85 -9.21
CA ALA A 265 -1.77 8.01 -10.28
C ALA A 265 -1.61 8.64 -11.65
N SER A 266 -1.85 9.95 -11.79
CA SER A 266 -1.65 10.67 -13.05
C SER A 266 -0.20 10.62 -13.52
N ILE A 267 0.77 10.85 -12.62
CA ILE A 267 2.17 10.81 -13.03
C ILE A 267 2.66 9.39 -13.30
N GLU A 268 2.17 8.39 -12.54
CA GLU A 268 2.48 6.99 -12.80
C GLU A 268 1.82 6.47 -14.08
N MET A 269 0.61 6.93 -14.43
CA MET A 269 -0.01 6.68 -15.73
C MET A 269 0.81 7.31 -16.86
N TYR A 270 1.43 8.48 -16.65
CA TYR A 270 2.31 9.06 -17.65
C TYR A 270 3.62 8.26 -17.83
N LEU A 271 4.21 7.80 -16.74
CA LEU A 271 5.53 7.16 -16.76
C LEU A 271 5.47 5.67 -17.08
N TYR A 272 4.56 4.91 -16.44
CA TYR A 272 4.64 3.44 -16.40
C TYR A 272 3.49 2.72 -17.13
N PHE A 273 2.45 3.43 -17.56
CA PHE A 273 1.36 2.81 -18.32
C PHE A 273 1.85 2.37 -19.72
N PRO A 274 1.83 1.06 -20.05
CA PRO A 274 2.38 0.54 -21.29
C PRO A 274 1.40 0.64 -22.47
N GLY A 275 0.28 1.34 -22.29
CA GLY A 275 -0.86 1.31 -23.18
C GLY A 275 -1.79 0.13 -22.90
N ASP A 276 -3.01 0.22 -23.43
CA ASP A 276 -4.02 -0.83 -23.28
C ASP A 276 -4.51 -1.33 -24.65
N PRO A 277 -4.17 -2.58 -25.03
CA PRO A 277 -4.65 -3.16 -26.28
C PRO A 277 -6.06 -3.77 -26.18
N ILE A 278 -6.68 -3.79 -25.00
CA ILE A 278 -7.97 -4.44 -24.75
C ILE A 278 -9.13 -3.48 -25.04
N ASP A 279 -9.76 -3.68 -26.20
CA ASP A 279 -10.93 -2.93 -26.67
C ASP A 279 -12.26 -3.54 -26.15
N ALA A 280 -12.61 -3.44 -24.84
CA ALA A 280 -13.97 -3.74 -24.29
C ALA A 280 -14.00 -3.69 -22.74
N PRO A 281 -15.18 -3.57 -22.05
CA PRO A 281 -16.55 -3.51 -22.59
C PRO A 281 -17.34 -2.19 -22.39
N PHE A 282 -16.79 -1.09 -21.86
CA PHE A 282 -17.62 0.06 -21.43
C PHE A 282 -17.42 1.38 -22.18
N VAL A 283 -16.68 1.40 -23.28
CA VAL A 283 -16.63 2.59 -24.15
C VAL A 283 -17.61 2.39 -25.31
N SER A 284 -18.84 2.88 -25.16
CA SER A 284 -19.72 3.12 -26.30
C SER A 284 -19.25 4.36 -27.05
N ASN A 285 -18.13 4.27 -27.77
CA ASN A 285 -17.83 5.27 -28.78
C ASN A 285 -18.43 4.80 -30.10
N SER A 286 -19.57 5.41 -30.42
CA SER A 286 -20.27 5.36 -31.71
C SER A 286 -19.50 6.02 -32.86
N ASP A 287 -18.28 6.51 -32.62
CA ASP A 287 -17.38 7.05 -33.64
C ASP A 287 -16.03 6.37 -33.48
N GLY A 288 -15.57 5.63 -34.51
CA GLY A 288 -14.39 4.76 -34.50
C GLY A 288 -13.01 5.44 -34.32
N VAL A 289 -12.92 6.43 -33.44
CA VAL A 289 -11.69 7.07 -32.98
C VAL A 289 -11.26 6.37 -31.69
N ARG A 290 -10.23 5.53 -31.76
CA ARG A 290 -9.52 5.06 -30.56
C ARG A 290 -9.10 6.30 -29.76
N SER A 291 -9.58 6.43 -28.52
CA SER A 291 -9.19 7.54 -27.66
C SER A 291 -7.66 7.49 -27.48
N SER A 292 -6.98 8.62 -27.60
CA SER A 292 -5.54 8.70 -27.32
C SER A 292 -5.20 8.34 -25.86
N GLN A 293 -6.21 8.20 -25.00
CA GLN A 293 -6.11 7.80 -23.59
C GLN A 293 -5.56 6.37 -23.40
N GLY A 294 -5.66 5.50 -24.40
CA GLY A 294 -5.06 4.15 -24.35
C GLY A 294 -3.57 4.09 -24.67
N ASN A 295 -2.92 5.21 -25.01
CA ASN A 295 -1.52 5.23 -25.44
C ASN A 295 -0.55 5.43 -24.27
N PRO A 296 0.66 4.84 -24.32
CA PRO A 296 1.75 5.17 -23.40
C PRO A 296 2.09 6.66 -23.43
N HIS A 297 2.60 7.20 -22.31
CA HIS A 297 3.10 8.58 -22.21
C HIS A 297 2.12 9.65 -22.71
N ASN A 298 0.81 9.45 -22.51
CA ASN A 298 -0.18 10.46 -22.89
C ASN A 298 -0.02 11.73 -22.04
N LEU A 299 0.25 12.87 -22.70
CA LEU A 299 0.46 14.17 -22.08
C LEU A 299 -0.72 14.66 -21.22
N VAL A 300 -1.93 14.12 -21.41
CA VAL A 300 -3.08 14.41 -20.54
C VAL A 300 -2.81 13.98 -19.10
N HIS A 301 -2.15 12.84 -18.90
CA HIS A 301 -1.79 12.35 -17.57
C HIS A 301 -0.74 13.23 -16.91
N LEU A 302 0.32 13.62 -17.64
CA LEU A 302 1.32 14.56 -17.14
C LEU A 302 0.71 15.91 -16.76
N LYS A 303 -0.17 16.44 -17.60
CA LYS A 303 -0.88 17.70 -17.32
C LYS A 303 -1.76 17.58 -16.08
N ALA A 304 -2.48 16.47 -15.90
CA ALA A 304 -3.30 16.22 -14.72
C ALA A 304 -2.46 16.20 -13.44
N ALA A 305 -1.30 15.53 -13.45
CA ALA A 305 -0.39 15.52 -12.30
C ALA A 305 0.12 16.92 -11.95
N ILE A 306 0.53 17.71 -12.96
CA ILE A 306 1.01 19.08 -12.76
C ILE A 306 -0.10 19.98 -12.21
N ASP A 307 -1.29 19.96 -12.83
CA ASP A 307 -2.43 20.78 -12.40
C ASP A 307 -2.89 20.39 -10.99
N GLY A 308 -2.96 19.08 -10.70
CA GLY A 308 -3.28 18.53 -9.39
C GLY A 308 -2.31 19.01 -8.32
N TYR A 309 -1.00 18.89 -8.57
CA TYR A 309 0.01 19.30 -7.61
C TYR A 309 0.02 20.81 -7.36
N ASN A 310 -0.07 21.61 -8.43
CA ASN A 310 -0.15 23.06 -8.30
C ASN A 310 -1.37 23.49 -7.48
N TRP A 311 -2.50 22.82 -7.67
CA TRP A 311 -3.70 23.05 -6.85
C TRP A 311 -3.47 22.65 -5.40
N LEU A 312 -2.97 21.43 -5.14
CA LEU A 312 -2.75 20.94 -3.77
C LEU A 312 -1.82 21.88 -3.00
N LYS A 313 -0.67 22.25 -3.58
CA LYS A 313 0.29 23.19 -2.98
C LYS A 313 -0.32 24.59 -2.76
N GLY A 314 -1.18 25.05 -3.67
CA GLY A 314 -1.85 26.36 -3.57
C GLY A 314 -3.11 26.38 -2.70
N SER A 315 -3.65 25.22 -2.32
CA SER A 315 -4.93 25.10 -1.61
C SER A 315 -4.84 25.46 -0.12
N ASN A 316 -3.63 25.51 0.46
CA ASN A 316 -3.38 25.60 1.90
C ASN A 316 -4.03 24.46 2.72
N MET A 317 -4.11 23.24 2.16
CA MET A 317 -4.60 22.03 2.85
C MET A 317 -3.61 21.51 3.90
N THR A 318 -3.10 22.39 4.76
CA THR A 318 -2.11 22.05 5.77
C THR A 318 -2.57 22.52 7.14
N GLY A 319 -2.36 21.68 8.16
CA GLY A 319 -2.72 21.95 9.54
C GLY A 319 -1.51 22.16 10.44
N ILE A 320 -1.57 21.56 11.64
CA ILE A 320 -0.52 21.66 12.66
C ILE A 320 0.84 21.17 12.14
N GLY A 321 1.91 21.90 12.46
CA GLY A 321 3.26 21.56 11.99
C GLY A 321 3.48 21.65 10.48
N GLY A 322 2.51 22.20 9.72
CA GLY A 322 2.57 22.26 8.26
C GLY A 322 2.41 20.89 7.58
N LEU A 323 1.85 19.90 8.30
CA LEU A 323 1.42 18.60 7.80
C LEU A 323 0.13 18.74 6.99
N TYR A 324 -0.11 17.83 6.05
CA TYR A 324 -1.39 17.82 5.32
C TYR A 324 -2.54 17.50 6.28
N ALA A 325 -3.53 18.37 6.26
CA ALA A 325 -4.79 18.16 6.96
C ALA A 325 -5.72 17.27 6.10
N ASP A 326 -6.81 16.78 6.67
CA ASP A 326 -7.66 15.79 6.00
C ASP A 326 -8.36 16.36 4.76
N GLY A 327 -8.85 17.60 4.80
CA GLY A 327 -9.54 18.17 3.64
C GLY A 327 -10.40 19.38 3.93
N PHE A 328 -11.12 19.82 2.89
CA PHE A 328 -12.01 20.97 2.94
C PHE A 328 -13.46 20.61 2.63
N HIS A 329 -14.36 21.08 3.49
CA HIS A 329 -15.74 21.38 3.11
C HIS A 329 -15.84 22.81 2.53
N ILE A 330 -17.04 23.13 2.06
CA ILE A 330 -17.37 24.39 1.40
C ILE A 330 -18.42 25.13 2.22
N SER A 331 -18.04 26.30 2.73
CA SER A 331 -18.90 27.04 3.64
C SER A 331 -20.23 27.44 2.99
N GLY A 332 -21.31 27.19 3.73
CA GLY A 332 -22.67 27.48 3.29
C GLY A 332 -23.16 26.62 2.13
N TRP A 333 -22.51 25.50 1.80
CA TRP A 333 -23.01 24.57 0.79
C TRP A 333 -24.42 24.07 1.12
N ARG A 334 -25.32 24.09 0.13
CA ARG A 334 -26.67 23.49 0.24
C ARG A 334 -27.01 22.58 -0.93
N SER A 335 -26.64 22.97 -2.15
CA SER A 335 -26.90 22.20 -3.37
C SER A 335 -26.02 22.72 -4.51
N THR A 336 -25.98 22.01 -5.65
CA THR A 336 -25.31 22.50 -6.87
C THR A 336 -25.87 23.85 -7.36
N SER A 337 -27.16 24.11 -7.14
CA SER A 337 -27.81 25.39 -7.44
C SER A 337 -27.54 26.48 -6.41
N ASN A 338 -27.13 26.11 -5.19
CA ASN A 338 -26.73 27.03 -4.12
C ASN A 338 -25.44 26.53 -3.45
N PRO A 339 -24.29 26.73 -4.12
CA PRO A 339 -23.03 26.07 -3.77
C PRO A 339 -22.24 26.78 -2.67
N GLY A 340 -22.88 27.69 -1.91
CA GLY A 340 -22.21 28.44 -0.84
C GLY A 340 -21.07 29.32 -1.36
N SER A 341 -19.95 29.35 -0.62
CA SER A 341 -18.78 30.16 -0.95
C SER A 341 -18.07 29.73 -2.24
N ARG A 342 -18.24 28.48 -2.67
CA ARG A 342 -17.45 27.79 -3.70
C ARG A 342 -15.94 27.73 -3.41
N LYS A 343 -15.53 28.08 -2.19
CA LYS A 343 -14.13 28.06 -1.75
C LYS A 343 -13.90 26.85 -0.85
N CYS A 344 -12.67 26.36 -0.84
CA CYS A 344 -12.22 25.36 0.12
C CYS A 344 -11.84 26.10 1.41
N ASP A 345 -12.85 26.41 2.22
CA ASP A 345 -12.73 27.34 3.36
C ASP A 345 -13.13 26.75 4.72
N GLU A 346 -13.62 25.51 4.76
CA GLU A 346 -13.87 24.76 6.00
C GLU A 346 -12.88 23.59 6.11
N LEU A 347 -11.69 23.86 6.65
CA LEU A 347 -10.63 22.87 6.81
C LEU A 347 -10.93 21.93 7.99
N ASN A 348 -10.95 20.62 7.74
CA ASN A 348 -10.80 19.62 8.79
C ASN A 348 -9.31 19.40 9.07
N THR A 349 -8.86 19.83 10.24
CA THR A 349 -7.44 19.81 10.64
C THR A 349 -6.92 18.43 11.05
N MET A 350 -7.73 17.37 10.95
CA MET A 350 -7.31 16.01 11.25
C MET A 350 -6.09 15.62 10.42
N VAL A 351 -5.17 14.86 11.03
CA VAL A 351 -3.90 14.44 10.42
C VAL A 351 -3.82 12.92 10.50
N TYR A 352 -3.47 12.29 9.38
CA TYR A 352 -3.28 10.84 9.25
C TYR A 352 -1.95 10.57 8.56
N THR A 353 -1.27 9.46 8.88
CA THR A 353 0.09 9.25 8.34
C THR A 353 0.09 9.09 6.82
N TYR A 354 -0.96 8.50 6.24
CA TYR A 354 -1.04 8.25 4.79
C TYR A 354 -1.11 9.54 3.93
N ASN A 355 -1.75 10.62 4.43
CA ASN A 355 -1.77 11.95 3.79
C ASN A 355 -0.38 12.60 3.81
N GLN A 356 0.60 12.00 4.48
CA GLN A 356 2.00 12.45 4.45
C GLN A 356 2.89 11.58 3.57
N GLY A 357 2.34 10.49 3.03
CA GLY A 357 3.08 9.51 2.26
C GLY A 357 2.77 9.61 0.77
N VAL A 358 1.50 9.54 0.39
CA VAL A 358 1.07 9.27 -1.00
C VAL A 358 1.69 10.24 -2.00
N ILE A 359 1.74 11.52 -1.66
CA ILE A 359 2.29 12.55 -2.53
C ILE A 359 3.80 12.38 -2.80
N LEU A 360 4.55 11.69 -1.93
CA LEU A 360 6.00 11.52 -2.09
C LEU A 360 6.35 10.77 -3.39
N SER A 361 5.65 9.68 -3.71
CA SER A 361 5.88 8.98 -4.99
C SER A 361 5.47 9.84 -6.19
N GLY A 362 4.40 10.64 -6.05
CA GLY A 362 3.96 11.60 -7.06
C GLY A 362 5.01 12.69 -7.34
N LEU A 363 5.62 13.24 -6.29
CA LEU A 363 6.69 14.24 -6.37
C LEU A 363 7.93 13.69 -7.07
N ARG A 364 8.35 12.46 -6.73
CA ARG A 364 9.44 11.78 -7.45
C ARG A 364 9.10 11.62 -8.93
N GLY A 365 7.90 11.15 -9.26
CA GLY A 365 7.46 11.01 -10.64
C GLY A 365 7.48 12.34 -11.41
N LEU A 366 7.02 13.43 -10.78
CA LEU A 366 7.02 14.76 -11.38
C LEU A 366 8.45 15.25 -11.65
N TRP A 367 9.38 14.99 -10.74
CA TRP A 367 10.80 15.25 -10.98
C TRP A 367 11.34 14.43 -12.16
N ILE A 368 11.06 13.12 -12.22
CA ILE A 368 11.49 12.27 -13.34
C ILE A 368 10.98 12.81 -14.68
N ALA A 369 9.71 13.23 -14.75
CA ALA A 369 9.10 13.69 -15.99
C ALA A 369 9.53 15.11 -16.42
N ILE A 370 9.84 16.00 -15.48
CA ILE A 370 9.98 17.45 -15.73
C ILE A 370 11.39 17.99 -15.45
N LEU A 371 12.21 17.22 -14.73
CA LEU A 371 13.55 17.59 -14.27
C LEU A 371 13.57 18.85 -13.39
N SER A 372 12.51 19.07 -12.60
CA SER A 372 12.42 20.21 -11.68
C SER A 372 12.77 19.76 -10.25
N PRO A 373 13.88 20.24 -9.65
CA PRO A 373 14.30 19.81 -8.31
C PRO A 373 13.36 20.26 -7.20
N VAL A 374 12.50 21.25 -7.46
CA VAL A 374 11.49 21.74 -6.49
C VAL A 374 10.60 20.60 -5.99
N TYR A 375 10.22 19.65 -6.84
CA TYR A 375 9.39 18.52 -6.42
C TYR A 375 10.09 17.64 -5.38
N LEU A 376 11.40 17.43 -5.53
CA LEU A 376 12.16 16.68 -4.54
C LEU A 376 12.31 17.46 -3.24
N GLN A 377 12.58 18.77 -3.32
CA GLN A 377 12.66 19.67 -2.15
C GLN A 377 11.35 19.66 -1.34
N ASP A 378 10.21 19.76 -2.02
CA ASP A 378 8.89 19.66 -1.38
C ASP A 378 8.69 18.32 -0.66
N GLY A 379 9.23 17.22 -1.20
CA GLY A 379 9.22 15.91 -0.57
C GLY A 379 10.09 15.88 0.69
N TYR A 380 11.28 16.48 0.66
CA TYR A 380 12.17 16.56 1.82
C TYR A 380 11.55 17.36 2.97
N GLU A 381 10.95 18.50 2.66
CA GLU A 381 10.24 19.33 3.63
C GLU A 381 9.09 18.55 4.30
N LEU A 382 8.36 17.73 3.55
CA LEU A 382 7.29 16.90 4.10
C LEU A 382 7.83 15.80 5.02
N VAL A 383 8.89 15.09 4.60
CA VAL A 383 9.49 14.03 5.42
C VAL A 383 10.07 14.59 6.72
N ASP A 384 10.75 15.74 6.68
CA ASP A 384 11.27 16.41 7.89
C ASP A 384 10.15 16.75 8.89
N LYS A 385 9.02 17.27 8.41
CA LYS A 385 7.85 17.52 9.26
C LYS A 385 7.29 16.24 9.90
N VAL A 386 7.26 15.13 9.16
CA VAL A 386 6.82 13.83 9.70
C VAL A 386 7.79 13.35 10.78
N LEU A 387 9.11 13.42 10.54
CA LEU A 387 10.12 13.07 11.55
C LEU A 387 9.90 13.88 12.84
N GLN A 388 9.73 15.19 12.73
CA GLN A 388 9.44 16.06 13.88
C GLN A 388 8.12 15.69 14.57
N ALA A 389 7.07 15.35 13.80
CA ALA A 389 5.76 14.95 14.31
C ALA A 389 5.73 13.56 14.97
N THR A 390 6.78 12.75 14.79
CA THR A 390 7.01 11.53 15.59
C THR A 390 7.83 11.79 16.86
N GLY A 391 8.42 12.97 17.00
CA GLY A 391 9.34 13.32 18.10
C GLY A 391 10.78 12.86 17.89
N TRP A 392 11.17 12.52 16.66
CA TRP A 392 12.55 12.20 16.32
C TRP A 392 13.48 13.42 16.53
N PRO A 393 14.72 13.25 17.01
CA PRO A 393 15.40 11.99 17.38
C PRO A 393 15.29 11.63 18.88
N HIS A 394 14.31 12.19 19.62
CA HIS A 394 14.21 11.99 21.07
C HIS A 394 13.53 10.67 21.44
N ILE A 395 14.23 9.55 21.24
CA ILE A 395 13.67 8.18 21.35
C ILE A 395 13.16 7.77 22.74
N SER A 396 13.56 8.46 23.80
CA SER A 396 13.07 8.20 25.16
C SER A 396 11.77 8.94 25.49
N SER A 397 11.34 9.88 24.64
CA SER A 397 10.15 10.69 24.88
C SER A 397 8.88 9.88 24.70
N ARG A 398 8.02 9.89 25.72
CA ARG A 398 6.66 9.32 25.67
C ARG A 398 5.60 10.34 25.26
N GLN A 399 5.99 11.60 25.05
CA GLN A 399 5.06 12.67 24.72
C GLN A 399 4.56 12.51 23.27
N TRP A 400 3.23 12.53 23.11
CA TRP A 400 2.59 12.62 21.79
C TRP A 400 3.01 13.89 21.03
N LYS A 401 3.39 13.73 19.76
CA LYS A 401 3.87 14.81 18.87
C LYS A 401 3.00 15.02 17.62
N GLY A 402 1.85 14.35 17.54
CA GLY A 402 0.87 14.52 16.46
C GLY A 402 0.79 13.34 15.49
N LEU A 403 1.92 12.68 15.21
CA LEU A 403 2.01 11.47 14.38
C LEU A 403 2.87 10.39 15.04
N GLY A 404 3.03 10.45 16.36
CA GLY A 404 3.93 9.55 17.06
C GLY A 404 4.47 10.07 18.37
N ARG A 405 5.36 9.28 18.94
CA ARG A 405 6.14 9.59 20.14
C ARG A 405 7.45 8.81 20.07
N GLY A 406 8.52 9.38 20.65
CA GLY A 406 9.81 8.71 20.70
C GLY A 406 10.42 8.38 19.33
N GLY A 407 10.00 9.06 18.25
CA GLY A 407 10.44 8.73 16.90
C GLY A 407 9.69 7.56 16.24
N VAL A 408 8.74 6.92 16.93
CA VAL A 408 7.90 5.87 16.35
C VAL A 408 6.65 6.50 15.75
N LEU A 409 6.39 6.18 14.47
CA LEU A 409 5.19 6.60 13.75
C LEU A 409 3.96 5.89 14.31
N GLU A 410 2.93 6.66 14.62
CA GLU A 410 1.68 6.16 15.18
C GLU A 410 0.48 6.89 14.59
N GLU A 411 -0.67 6.22 14.59
CA GLU A 411 -1.97 6.84 14.42
C GLU A 411 -2.50 7.33 15.77
N ALA A 412 -3.29 8.40 15.78
CA ALA A 412 -3.92 8.89 17.01
C ALA A 412 -4.80 7.81 17.69
N CYS A 413 -5.35 6.89 16.91
CA CYS A 413 -6.19 5.79 17.40
C CYS A 413 -5.42 4.59 17.98
N ASP A 414 -4.09 4.50 17.82
CA ASP A 414 -3.30 3.32 18.21
C ASP A 414 -3.32 3.10 19.73
N ALA A 415 -3.05 4.17 20.49
CA ALA A 415 -2.94 4.10 21.94
C ALA A 415 -4.25 3.69 22.63
N SER A 416 -5.40 4.12 22.09
CA SER A 416 -6.72 3.73 22.59
C SER A 416 -7.21 2.39 22.02
N ALA A 417 -6.51 1.80 21.05
CA ALA A 417 -6.97 0.66 20.25
C ALA A 417 -8.33 0.90 19.57
N ALA A 418 -8.61 2.15 19.22
CA ALA A 418 -9.85 2.56 18.55
C ALA A 418 -9.72 2.55 17.01
N CYS A 419 -8.56 2.20 16.46
CA CYS A 419 -8.35 2.25 15.02
C CYS A 419 -9.37 1.38 14.27
N SER A 420 -10.00 1.99 13.27
CA SER A 420 -10.81 1.26 12.30
C SER A 420 -9.92 0.44 11.37
N GLN A 421 -10.55 -0.23 10.41
CA GLN A 421 -9.84 -0.92 9.35
C GLN A 421 -8.99 0.02 8.49
N ASP A 422 -9.51 1.21 8.22
CA ASP A 422 -8.78 2.24 7.49
C ASP A 422 -7.53 2.65 8.29
N GLY A 423 -7.72 3.03 9.56
CA GLY A 423 -6.65 3.50 10.44
C GLY A 423 -5.48 2.52 10.57
N GLN A 424 -5.75 1.22 10.64
CA GLN A 424 -4.68 0.20 10.71
C GLN A 424 -3.82 0.11 9.44
N THR A 425 -4.30 0.62 8.30
CA THR A 425 -3.61 0.56 7.00
C THR A 425 -2.64 1.74 6.79
N PHE A 426 -2.91 2.89 7.40
CA PHE A 426 -2.30 4.18 7.03
C PHE A 426 -0.78 4.25 7.18
N LYS A 427 -0.22 3.68 8.26
CA LYS A 427 1.24 3.66 8.47
C LYS A 427 1.98 2.91 7.37
N GLY A 428 1.40 1.80 6.90
CA GLY A 428 1.98 1.01 5.82
C GLY A 428 2.07 1.80 4.52
N ILE A 429 1.00 2.53 4.17
CA ILE A 429 0.95 3.40 3.00
C ILE A 429 2.06 4.45 3.08
N PHE A 430 2.24 5.10 4.23
CA PHE A 430 3.32 6.08 4.41
C PHE A 430 4.69 5.47 4.07
N PHE A 431 5.04 4.33 4.67
CA PHE A 431 6.33 3.70 4.42
C PHE A 431 6.48 3.18 2.98
N HIS A 432 5.40 2.73 2.35
CA HIS A 432 5.41 2.35 0.93
C HIS A 432 5.84 3.53 0.04
N HIS A 433 5.20 4.69 0.20
CA HIS A 433 5.49 5.85 -0.63
C HIS A 433 6.81 6.54 -0.28
N LEU A 434 7.22 6.54 0.99
CA LEU A 434 8.57 7.00 1.37
C LEU A 434 9.65 6.13 0.70
N ALA A 435 9.43 4.81 0.68
CA ALA A 435 10.33 3.88 0.05
C ALA A 435 10.35 4.05 -1.49
N GLU A 436 9.21 4.32 -2.13
CA GLU A 436 9.17 4.70 -3.56
C GLU A 436 9.87 6.04 -3.84
N PHE A 437 9.72 7.02 -2.95
CA PHE A 437 10.40 8.31 -3.08
C PHE A 437 11.90 8.14 -3.02
N CYS A 438 12.41 7.30 -2.12
CA CYS A 438 13.84 7.24 -1.85
C CYS A 438 14.60 6.17 -2.64
N ARG A 439 13.95 5.08 -3.10
CA ARG A 439 14.65 3.96 -3.76
C ARG A 439 15.55 4.41 -4.93
N PRO A 440 16.60 3.63 -5.24
CA PRO A 440 17.39 3.85 -6.45
C PRO A 440 16.54 3.87 -7.72
N LEU A 441 17.05 4.54 -8.75
CA LEU A 441 16.44 4.53 -10.08
C LEU A 441 16.43 3.11 -10.66
N GLN A 442 15.31 2.76 -11.29
CA GLN A 442 15.22 1.56 -12.09
C GLN A 442 15.73 1.81 -13.52
N PRO A 443 16.16 0.77 -14.27
CA PRO A 443 16.66 0.94 -15.63
C PRO A 443 15.73 1.74 -16.56
N GLN A 444 14.42 1.53 -16.43
CA GLN A 444 13.41 2.27 -17.19
C GLN A 444 13.38 3.78 -16.84
N GLU A 445 13.59 4.13 -15.57
CA GLU A 445 13.55 5.53 -15.11
C GLU A 445 14.80 6.30 -15.53
N GLU A 446 15.97 5.65 -15.56
CA GLU A 446 17.19 6.23 -16.14
C GLU A 446 17.00 6.58 -17.61
N GLN A 447 16.30 5.73 -18.37
CA GLN A 447 15.95 5.99 -19.76
C GLN A 447 15.04 7.22 -19.88
N PHE A 448 14.01 7.33 -19.03
CA PHE A 448 13.12 8.51 -19.01
C PHE A 448 13.89 9.81 -18.75
N LEU A 449 14.80 9.80 -17.77
CA LEU A 449 15.64 10.96 -17.45
C LEU A 449 16.58 11.32 -18.60
N ALA A 450 17.19 10.32 -19.23
CA ALA A 450 18.05 10.53 -20.40
C ALA A 450 17.27 11.12 -21.59
N ASP A 451 16.04 10.66 -21.85
CA ASP A 451 15.15 11.19 -22.89
C ASP A 451 14.67 12.61 -22.61
N ALA A 452 14.28 12.89 -21.36
CA ALA A 452 13.89 14.21 -20.91
C ALA A 452 15.06 15.21 -21.04
N ALA A 453 16.26 14.81 -20.65
CA ALA A 453 17.47 15.64 -20.74
C ALA A 453 17.87 15.95 -22.18
N ARG A 454 17.73 14.97 -23.10
CA ARG A 454 17.92 15.20 -24.55
C ARG A 454 16.94 16.24 -25.09
N SER A 455 15.70 16.24 -24.59
CA SER A 455 14.64 17.16 -25.03
C SER A 455 14.76 18.55 -24.40
N ASN A 456 15.44 18.69 -23.26
CA ASN A 456 15.65 19.96 -22.57
C ASN A 456 17.10 20.13 -22.08
N PRO A 457 18.04 20.52 -22.97
CA PRO A 457 19.48 20.59 -22.64
C PRO A 457 19.84 21.57 -21.52
N LYS A 458 18.94 22.50 -21.17
CA LYS A 458 19.13 23.46 -20.07
C LYS A 458 18.97 22.84 -18.68
N ARG A 459 18.49 21.59 -18.59
CA ARG A 459 18.28 20.82 -17.34
C ARG A 459 18.96 19.45 -17.43
N ASN A 460 20.23 19.41 -17.82
CA ASN A 460 21.00 18.16 -17.96
C ASN A 460 21.81 17.79 -16.69
N ASP A 461 21.52 18.44 -15.57
CA ASP A 461 22.11 18.25 -14.24
C ASP A 461 21.33 17.23 -13.40
N TRP A 462 20.45 16.43 -14.01
CA TRP A 462 19.61 15.47 -13.30
C TRP A 462 20.40 14.43 -12.49
N LYS A 463 21.63 14.11 -12.92
CA LYS A 463 22.53 13.21 -12.18
C LYS A 463 22.95 13.80 -10.84
N GLU A 464 23.31 15.07 -10.81
CA GLU A 464 23.65 15.78 -9.57
C GLU A 464 22.43 15.88 -8.66
N ALA A 465 21.26 16.23 -9.23
CA ALA A 465 20.01 16.25 -8.46
C ALA A 465 19.66 14.87 -7.89
N TYR A 466 19.93 13.79 -8.62
CA TYR A 466 19.73 12.42 -8.15
C TYR A 466 20.71 12.02 -7.04
N GLU A 467 21.99 12.35 -7.17
CA GLU A 467 23.00 12.11 -6.13
C GLU A 467 22.63 12.83 -4.83
N GLN A 468 22.27 14.12 -4.91
CA GLN A 468 21.78 14.90 -3.77
C GLN A 468 20.51 14.28 -3.16
N HIS A 469 19.62 13.74 -4.00
CA HIS A 469 18.43 13.08 -3.53
C HIS A 469 18.71 11.81 -2.75
N LEU A 470 19.65 10.98 -3.22
CA LEU A 470 20.08 9.79 -2.50
C LEU A 470 20.75 10.17 -1.18
N ASP A 471 21.62 11.18 -1.17
CA ASP A 471 22.25 11.68 0.06
C ASP A 471 21.21 12.12 1.09
N GLN A 472 20.20 12.88 0.65
CA GLN A 472 19.10 13.27 1.52
C GLN A 472 18.31 12.06 2.03
N CYS A 473 17.99 11.09 1.16
CA CYS A 473 17.26 9.89 1.55
C CYS A 473 18.05 8.99 2.51
N ARG A 474 19.39 8.93 2.40
CA ARG A 474 20.25 8.21 3.34
C ARG A 474 20.09 8.74 4.76
N THR A 475 19.84 10.05 4.94
CA THR A 475 19.64 10.66 6.28
C THR A 475 18.42 10.12 7.03
N TYR A 476 17.43 9.57 6.34
CA TYR A 476 16.22 8.99 6.96
C TYR A 476 16.45 7.58 7.50
N GLY A 477 17.55 6.92 7.13
CA GLY A 477 17.89 5.55 7.48
C GLY A 477 17.75 5.18 8.95
N PRO A 478 18.38 5.94 9.87
CA PRO A 478 18.26 5.67 11.31
C PRO A 478 16.81 5.70 11.81
N TRP A 479 15.97 6.60 11.29
CA TRP A 479 14.55 6.69 11.66
C TRP A 479 13.73 5.54 11.08
N ILE A 480 14.01 5.14 9.82
CA ILE A 480 13.38 3.97 9.19
C ILE A 480 13.73 2.70 9.96
N GLN A 481 15.01 2.50 10.30
CA GLN A 481 15.47 1.37 11.10
C GLN A 481 14.80 1.33 12.47
N HIS A 482 14.69 2.48 13.14
CA HIS A 482 14.01 2.59 14.42
C HIS A 482 12.54 2.15 14.34
N ASN A 483 11.81 2.58 13.31
CA ASN A 483 10.41 2.19 13.09
C ASN A 483 10.26 0.71 12.70
N ALA A 484 11.17 0.17 11.89
CA ALA A 484 11.18 -1.25 11.55
C ALA A 484 11.40 -2.12 12.79
N GLN A 485 12.34 -1.74 13.66
CA GLN A 485 12.57 -2.41 14.95
C GLN A 485 11.34 -2.31 15.86
N ALA A 486 10.71 -1.13 15.93
CA ALA A 486 9.46 -0.93 16.66
C ALA A 486 8.34 -1.87 16.17
N ALA A 487 8.13 -1.96 14.85
CA ALA A 487 7.17 -2.87 14.26
C ALA A 487 7.50 -4.35 14.57
N LEU A 488 8.76 -4.76 14.42
CA LEU A 488 9.21 -6.13 14.70
C LEU A 488 8.96 -6.58 16.13
N MET A 489 9.06 -5.66 17.10
CA MET A 489 8.77 -5.92 18.51
C MET A 489 7.29 -6.22 18.78
N THR A 490 6.39 -5.87 17.87
CA THR A 490 4.95 -6.16 18.02
C THR A 490 4.54 -7.54 17.54
N ARG A 491 5.46 -8.32 16.94
CA ARG A 491 5.12 -9.65 16.41
C ARG A 491 4.70 -10.59 17.54
N ASP A 492 3.59 -11.29 17.35
CA ASP A 492 3.21 -12.38 18.23
C ASP A 492 3.99 -13.67 17.93
N SER A 493 3.66 -14.75 18.63
CA SER A 493 4.28 -16.07 18.42
C SER A 493 3.96 -16.70 17.06
N GLU A 494 2.98 -16.19 16.32
CA GLU A 494 2.66 -16.59 14.94
C GLU A 494 3.32 -15.68 13.88
N GLY A 495 4.08 -14.67 14.31
CA GLY A 495 4.74 -13.71 13.42
C GLY A 495 3.84 -12.57 12.93
N LYS A 496 2.63 -12.42 13.48
CA LYS A 496 1.66 -11.39 13.07
C LYS A 496 2.01 -10.03 13.69
N PHE A 497 2.07 -8.99 12.87
CA PHE A 497 2.38 -7.62 13.34
C PHE A 497 1.19 -6.96 14.04
N GLY A 498 1.47 -6.19 15.08
CA GLY A 498 0.53 -5.30 15.75
C GLY A 498 0.47 -3.91 15.11
N SER A 499 -0.58 -3.14 15.43
CA SER A 499 -0.75 -1.77 14.92
C SER A 499 0.02 -0.73 15.73
N TRP A 500 0.13 -0.91 17.05
CA TRP A 500 0.77 0.03 17.95
C TRP A 500 2.23 -0.34 18.18
N TRP A 501 3.11 0.23 17.34
CA TRP A 501 4.55 -0.05 17.34
C TRP A 501 5.30 0.49 18.56
N GLY A 502 4.72 1.46 19.29
CA GLY A 502 5.28 1.99 20.53
C GLY A 502 5.25 1.04 21.72
N ARG A 503 4.62 -0.14 21.60
CA ARG A 503 4.54 -1.17 22.66
C ARG A 503 4.96 -2.53 22.15
N GLY A 504 6.00 -3.10 22.77
CA GLY A 504 6.48 -4.43 22.44
C GLY A 504 5.54 -5.55 22.90
N TYR A 505 5.72 -6.74 22.31
CA TYR A 505 4.93 -7.93 22.63
C TYR A 505 4.98 -8.27 24.13
N ARG A 506 3.80 -8.46 24.75
CA ARG A 506 3.59 -8.70 26.20
C ARG A 506 4.17 -7.64 27.14
N GLN A 507 4.42 -6.42 26.66
CA GLN A 507 4.81 -5.30 27.51
C GLN A 507 3.57 -4.70 28.20
N LEU A 508 3.29 -5.13 29.44
CA LEU A 508 2.05 -4.81 30.17
C LEU A 508 2.13 -3.58 31.10
N GLU A 509 3.24 -2.84 31.11
CA GLU A 509 3.40 -1.66 31.97
C GLU A 509 2.48 -0.50 31.52
N ALA A 510 1.39 -0.32 32.27
CA ALA A 510 0.47 0.80 32.11
C ALA A 510 1.11 2.09 32.62
N ASP A 511 1.07 3.14 31.80
CA ASP A 511 1.48 4.50 32.16
C ASP A 511 0.47 5.45 31.53
N GLY A 512 -0.30 6.16 32.37
CA GLY A 512 -1.41 7.02 31.93
C GLY A 512 -0.99 8.16 31.00
N LEU A 513 0.31 8.49 30.93
CA LEU A 513 0.89 9.44 29.97
C LEU A 513 1.07 8.85 28.56
N VAL A 514 1.21 7.53 28.43
CA VAL A 514 1.50 6.83 27.17
C VAL A 514 0.24 6.46 26.40
N ASP A 515 -0.89 6.33 27.09
CA ASP A 515 -2.14 5.81 26.53
C ASP A 515 -3.05 6.91 25.94
N SER A 516 -2.55 8.16 25.81
CA SER A 516 -3.29 9.27 25.20
C SER A 516 -2.61 9.81 23.94
N SER A 517 -3.39 9.93 22.87
CA SER A 517 -3.03 10.64 21.64
C SER A 517 -4.14 11.65 21.35
N ALA A 518 -3.85 12.94 21.47
CA ALA A 518 -4.83 13.99 21.19
C ALA A 518 -4.80 14.32 19.69
N ILE A 519 -5.98 14.42 19.08
CA ILE A 519 -6.14 15.00 17.74
C ILE A 519 -6.13 16.54 17.82
N PRO A 520 -5.85 17.26 16.72
CA PRO A 520 -5.86 18.72 16.72
C PRO A 520 -7.20 19.31 17.18
N GLU A 521 -7.16 20.48 17.82
CA GLU A 521 -8.38 21.15 18.30
C GLU A 521 -9.33 21.45 17.13
N GLY A 522 -10.59 21.04 17.27
CA GLY A 522 -11.62 21.19 16.23
C GLY A 522 -11.53 20.19 15.08
N ALA A 523 -10.56 19.28 15.07
CA ALA A 523 -10.47 18.20 14.09
C ALA A 523 -11.60 17.17 14.31
N VAL A 524 -12.07 16.58 13.20
CA VAL A 524 -13.01 15.47 13.21
C VAL A 524 -12.34 14.25 12.59
N ASP A 525 -12.23 13.17 13.36
CA ASP A 525 -11.73 11.89 12.83
C ASP A 525 -12.87 11.16 12.12
N TYR A 526 -12.96 11.33 10.80
CA TYR A 526 -13.94 10.61 9.97
C TYR A 526 -13.59 9.14 9.75
N ARG A 527 -12.37 8.71 10.08
CA ARG A 527 -11.86 7.37 9.75
C ARG A 527 -11.92 6.42 10.93
N ASN A 528 -11.89 6.93 12.16
CA ASN A 528 -11.94 6.13 13.38
C ASN A 528 -13.11 6.55 14.28
N PRO A 529 -13.71 5.61 15.02
CA PRO A 529 -14.81 5.92 15.94
C PRO A 529 -14.39 6.93 17.02
N GLU A 530 -15.33 7.80 17.40
CA GLU A 530 -15.15 8.69 18.54
C GLU A 530 -14.90 7.91 19.84
N LYS A 531 -14.07 8.52 20.70
CA LYS A 531 -13.66 7.97 22.00
C LYS A 531 -14.82 7.69 22.96
N ASP A 532 -16.01 8.24 22.70
CA ASP A 532 -17.21 8.15 23.55
C ASP A 532 -18.07 6.89 23.31
N SER A 533 -17.62 5.96 22.46
CA SER A 533 -18.07 4.57 22.62
C SER A 533 -17.43 4.04 23.92
N GLY A 534 -18.22 4.07 25.01
CA GLY A 534 -17.82 3.76 26.38
C GLY A 534 -16.99 2.48 26.50
N PRO A 535 -16.35 2.24 27.66
CA PRO A 535 -15.40 1.15 27.81
C PRO A 535 -16.02 -0.12 27.26
N LEU A 536 -15.43 -0.66 26.19
CA LEU A 536 -15.68 -2.03 25.79
C LEU A 536 -15.21 -2.87 26.98
N GLU A 537 -16.13 -3.11 27.92
CA GLU A 537 -16.05 -4.20 28.88
C GLU A 537 -16.02 -5.50 28.06
N ALA A 538 -14.81 -5.84 27.63
CA ALA A 538 -14.41 -7.21 27.49
C ALA A 538 -13.22 -7.39 28.41
N SER A 539 -13.55 -7.81 29.63
CA SER A 539 -12.64 -8.28 30.69
C SER A 539 -11.89 -9.56 30.30
N PHE A 540 -11.34 -9.62 29.08
CA PHE A 540 -10.21 -10.47 28.82
C PHE A 540 -8.99 -9.71 29.30
N ARG A 541 -8.25 -10.29 30.25
CA ARG A 541 -6.88 -9.85 30.54
C ARG A 541 -6.09 -10.07 29.25
N THR A 542 -6.13 -9.12 28.33
CA THR A 542 -5.36 -9.16 27.09
C THR A 542 -3.91 -9.26 27.51
N THR A 543 -3.25 -10.34 27.14
CA THR A 543 -1.84 -10.57 27.46
C THR A 543 -0.92 -9.65 26.67
N ASP A 544 -1.48 -8.88 25.72
CA ASP A 544 -0.77 -8.02 24.79
C ASP A 544 -1.64 -6.81 24.36
N TYR A 545 -1.05 -5.63 24.25
CA TYR A 545 -1.77 -4.39 23.89
C TYR A 545 -2.23 -4.36 22.43
N ASN A 546 -1.53 -5.05 21.54
CA ASN A 546 -1.85 -5.11 20.11
C ASN A 546 -2.97 -6.11 19.79
N ASP A 547 -3.48 -6.85 20.79
CA ASP A 547 -4.67 -7.71 20.65
C ASP A 547 -5.98 -6.98 21.01
N ARG A 548 -5.90 -5.72 21.44
CA ARG A 548 -7.08 -4.88 21.71
C ARG A 548 -7.73 -4.39 20.42
N GLY A 549 -9.00 -3.98 20.51
CA GLY A 549 -9.74 -3.43 19.36
C GLY A 549 -9.89 -4.47 18.26
N ARG A 550 -9.52 -4.13 17.02
CA ARG A 550 -9.48 -5.08 15.89
C ARG A 550 -8.34 -6.11 16.00
N GLY A 551 -7.38 -5.90 16.90
CA GLY A 551 -6.23 -6.78 17.09
C GLY A 551 -5.23 -6.72 15.93
N ARG A 552 -4.48 -7.81 15.76
CA ARG A 552 -3.57 -8.03 14.63
C ARG A 552 -4.37 -8.45 13.39
N THR A 553 -4.32 -7.66 12.34
CA THR A 553 -5.08 -7.85 11.10
C THR A 553 -4.17 -7.95 9.89
N VAL A 554 -4.75 -8.18 8.71
CA VAL A 554 -3.98 -8.13 7.47
C VAL A 554 -3.45 -6.72 7.17
N GLU A 555 -4.14 -5.66 7.62
CA GLU A 555 -3.69 -4.27 7.48
C GLU A 555 -2.45 -3.99 8.35
N THR A 556 -2.42 -4.49 9.59
CA THR A 556 -1.24 -4.34 10.46
C THR A 556 -0.06 -5.15 9.94
N GLN A 557 -0.32 -6.35 9.40
CA GLN A 557 0.69 -7.16 8.69
C GLN A 557 1.27 -6.41 7.50
N SER A 558 0.41 -5.72 6.74
CA SER A 558 0.80 -4.87 5.61
C SER A 558 1.72 -3.74 6.01
N GLY A 559 1.44 -3.11 7.17
CA GLY A 559 2.32 -2.11 7.77
C GLY A 559 3.72 -2.65 8.08
N GLY A 560 3.80 -3.85 8.65
CA GLY A 560 5.06 -4.55 8.91
C GLY A 560 5.87 -4.81 7.63
N ILE A 561 5.22 -5.29 6.56
CA ILE A 561 5.87 -5.49 5.26
C ILE A 561 6.40 -4.17 4.69
N ALA A 562 5.59 -3.10 4.73
CA ALA A 562 5.99 -1.82 4.14
C ALA A 562 7.21 -1.20 4.83
N VAL A 563 7.29 -1.22 6.16
CA VAL A 563 8.42 -0.68 6.90
C VAL A 563 9.68 -1.56 6.78
N LEU A 564 9.53 -2.88 6.77
CA LEU A 564 10.66 -3.80 6.52
C LEU A 564 11.20 -3.68 5.10
N ARG A 565 10.31 -3.50 4.11
CA ARG A 565 10.70 -3.19 2.74
C ARG A 565 11.48 -1.89 2.67
N ALA A 566 11.01 -0.83 3.34
CA ALA A 566 11.70 0.45 3.38
C ALA A 566 13.11 0.31 3.99
N LEU A 567 13.25 -0.44 5.09
CA LEU A 567 14.55 -0.72 5.70
C LEU A 567 15.44 -1.55 4.77
N TYR A 568 14.91 -2.62 4.17
CA TYR A 568 15.67 -3.47 3.27
C TYR A 568 16.22 -2.66 2.09
N GLN A 569 15.36 -1.87 1.45
CA GLN A 569 15.78 -0.99 0.38
C GLN A 569 16.87 -0.04 0.86
N TRP A 570 16.69 0.62 2.01
CA TRP A 570 17.69 1.52 2.58
C TRP A 570 19.05 0.84 2.82
N GLN A 571 19.08 -0.34 3.41
CA GLN A 571 20.34 -1.05 3.68
C GLN A 571 21.04 -1.49 2.39
N THR A 572 20.30 -1.69 1.30
CA THR A 572 20.88 -2.10 0.01
C THR A 572 21.48 -0.96 -0.84
N TYR A 573 21.33 0.31 -0.44
CA TYR A 573 21.73 1.48 -1.28
C TYR A 573 23.15 1.40 -1.80
N ASP A 574 24.11 1.08 -0.92
CA ASP A 574 25.54 1.12 -1.24
C ASP A 574 26.07 -0.25 -1.68
N THR A 575 25.19 -1.27 -1.73
CA THR A 575 25.52 -2.63 -2.21
C THR A 575 25.06 -2.89 -3.64
N LEU A 576 24.25 -1.99 -4.20
CA LEU A 576 23.83 -2.05 -5.60
C LEU A 576 24.89 -1.36 -6.47
N PRO A 577 25.39 -2.02 -7.53
CA PRO A 577 26.50 -1.54 -8.34
C PRO A 577 26.20 -0.26 -9.13
#